data_AF-A0A953E1P8-F1
#
_entry.id   AF-A0A953E1P8-F1
#
_cell.length_a   1.000
_cell.length_b   1.000
_cell.length_c   1.000
_cell.angle_alpha   90.00
_cell.angle_beta   90.00
_cell.angle_gamma   90.00
#
_symmetry.space_group_name_H-M   'P 1'
#
loop_
_entity.id
_entity.type
_entity.pdbx_description
1 polymer ?
#
loop_
_entity_poly.entity_id
_entity_poly.type
_entity_poly.pdbx_seq_one_letter_code
_entity_poly.pdbx_strand_id
1 'polypeptide(L)'
;PADQAAGYRRLIADLQAWLADLTGYDAVSVQPNAGSQGEFAGLLAIRAFHRARGEAHRDVCLIPSSAHGTNAASAVMAGFRVVVVGCDAGGNVDLADLDRKLADHEGRIAAIMLTYPSTHGVFEETVTTICERVHRAGGQVYLDGANLNALLGFARFGAFGADVSHVNLHKTFCIPHGGGGPGVGPIGVRAHLAPFLPNHPLVAEAGPPTGPGPVSGAPFGSPGVLPISWAYLRLMGFGGLRRATQVAVLAANYLARRLQDAYPVLYTGRGGFVAHECILDLREITRRAGLTIDDVAKRLMDYGFHAPTMSFPVPGTLMVEPTESEDLAELDRFVDAMRAIREEIARVERGEWPVEDNPLRNAPHTAAALVGDWKHPYSRQTAVFPLPTLGRGKYFPPVARIDGARGDRNLICSCPPLDAYAD
;
A
#
# COMPACT_ATOMS: atom_id res chain seq x y z
N PRO A 1 8.03 -10.66 -33.45
CA PRO A 1 6.96 -10.67 -34.48
C PRO A 1 5.62 -11.10 -33.87
N ALA A 2 4.48 -10.61 -34.36
CA ALA A 2 3.18 -10.86 -33.73
C ALA A 2 2.75 -12.34 -33.79
N ASP A 3 3.05 -13.01 -34.90
CA ASP A 3 2.87 -14.44 -35.17
C ASP A 3 3.70 -15.35 -34.24
N GLN A 4 4.78 -14.82 -33.66
CA GLN A 4 5.65 -15.55 -32.72
C GLN A 4 5.23 -15.40 -31.24
N ALA A 5 4.18 -14.62 -30.94
CA ALA A 5 3.78 -14.27 -29.57
C ALA A 5 2.36 -14.75 -29.20
N ALA A 6 1.78 -15.67 -29.96
CA ALA A 6 0.39 -16.14 -29.77
C ALA A 6 0.11 -16.63 -28.34
N GLY A 7 1.06 -17.34 -27.71
CA GLY A 7 0.93 -17.80 -26.33
C GLY A 7 0.81 -16.65 -25.33
N TYR A 8 1.64 -15.61 -25.47
CA TYR A 8 1.54 -14.40 -24.64
C TYR A 8 0.23 -13.66 -24.86
N ARG A 9 -0.24 -13.57 -26.11
CA ARG A 9 -1.53 -12.93 -26.42
C ARG A 9 -2.69 -13.60 -25.73
N ARG A 10 -2.72 -14.94 -25.75
CA ARG A 10 -3.73 -15.70 -25.02
C ARG A 10 -3.64 -15.48 -23.51
N LEU A 11 -2.44 -15.56 -22.94
CA LEU A 11 -2.22 -15.33 -21.51
C LEU A 11 -2.67 -13.93 -21.05
N ILE A 12 -2.34 -12.91 -21.85
CA ILE A 12 -2.73 -11.52 -21.59
C ILE A 12 -4.24 -11.35 -21.71
N ALA A 13 -4.87 -11.94 -22.74
CA ALA A 13 -6.32 -11.90 -22.92
C ALA A 13 -7.09 -12.57 -21.77
N ASP A 14 -6.63 -13.75 -21.32
CA ASP A 14 -7.18 -14.44 -20.15
C ASP A 14 -7.11 -13.55 -18.90
N LEU A 15 -5.93 -12.96 -18.63
CA LEU A 15 -5.72 -12.05 -17.50
C LEU A 15 -6.63 -10.82 -17.58
N GLN A 16 -6.71 -10.16 -18.73
CA GLN A 16 -7.58 -8.99 -18.91
C GLN A 16 -9.04 -9.34 -18.64
N ALA A 17 -9.52 -10.47 -19.16
CA ALA A 17 -10.90 -10.92 -18.97
C ALA A 17 -11.20 -11.26 -17.51
N TRP A 18 -10.32 -12.00 -16.83
CA TRP A 18 -10.52 -12.37 -15.43
C TRP A 18 -10.44 -11.16 -14.50
N LEU A 19 -9.50 -10.25 -14.74
CA LEU A 19 -9.39 -9.01 -13.97
C LEU A 19 -10.63 -8.13 -14.17
N ALA A 20 -11.16 -8.03 -15.39
CA ALA A 20 -12.40 -7.29 -15.68
C ALA A 20 -13.58 -7.86 -14.87
N ASP A 21 -13.78 -9.18 -14.86
CA ASP A 21 -14.86 -9.80 -14.09
C ASP A 21 -14.68 -9.60 -12.56
N LEU A 22 -13.47 -9.84 -12.04
CA LEU A 22 -13.17 -9.71 -10.61
C LEU A 22 -13.36 -8.28 -10.08
N THR A 23 -13.11 -7.28 -10.91
CA THR A 23 -13.22 -5.86 -10.54
C THR A 23 -14.55 -5.23 -10.96
N GLY A 24 -15.33 -5.92 -11.79
CA GLY A 24 -16.59 -5.41 -12.35
C GLY A 24 -16.39 -4.32 -13.41
N TYR A 25 -15.30 -4.38 -14.16
CA TYR A 25 -15.00 -3.49 -15.29
C TYR A 25 -15.30 -4.15 -16.63
N ASP A 26 -15.32 -3.33 -17.69
CA ASP A 26 -15.70 -3.75 -19.04
C ASP A 26 -14.48 -3.98 -19.94
N ALA A 27 -13.36 -3.30 -19.65
CA ALA A 27 -12.09 -3.49 -20.35
C ALA A 27 -10.90 -3.32 -19.40
N VAL A 28 -9.80 -4.00 -19.68
CA VAL A 28 -8.55 -3.91 -18.91
C VAL A 28 -7.38 -3.63 -19.84
N SER A 29 -6.42 -2.81 -19.42
CA SER A 29 -5.10 -2.68 -20.06
C SER A 29 -4.00 -3.12 -19.10
N VAL A 30 -3.14 -4.04 -19.53
CA VAL A 30 -1.94 -4.49 -18.79
C VAL A 30 -0.68 -3.68 -19.12
N GLN A 31 -0.80 -2.64 -19.94
CA GLN A 31 0.34 -1.83 -20.36
C GLN A 31 1.08 -1.14 -19.19
N PRO A 32 0.40 -0.57 -18.17
CA PRO A 32 1.10 0.10 -17.08
C PRO A 32 1.91 -0.87 -16.21
N ASN A 33 3.21 -0.61 -16.07
CA ASN A 33 4.18 -1.50 -15.40
C ASN A 33 4.41 -1.19 -13.91
N ALA A 34 3.54 -0.40 -13.28
CA ALA A 34 3.53 -0.11 -11.84
C ALA A 34 2.16 0.43 -11.42
N GLY A 35 1.84 0.42 -10.12
CA GLY A 35 0.58 0.99 -9.61
C GLY A 35 0.43 2.48 -9.95
N SER A 36 1.49 3.27 -9.71
CA SER A 36 1.56 4.69 -10.08
C SER A 36 1.40 4.94 -11.59
N GLN A 37 1.92 4.05 -12.45
CA GLN A 37 1.68 4.13 -13.88
C GLN A 37 0.22 3.80 -14.23
N GLY A 38 -0.44 2.93 -13.46
CA GLY A 38 -1.87 2.67 -13.57
C GLY A 38 -2.72 3.88 -13.15
N GLU A 39 -2.36 4.57 -12.07
CA GLU A 39 -2.94 5.87 -11.70
C GLU A 39 -2.82 6.88 -12.84
N PHE A 40 -1.60 7.10 -13.33
CA PHE A 40 -1.34 8.00 -14.44
C PHE A 40 -2.14 7.63 -15.69
N ALA A 41 -2.16 6.35 -16.08
CA ALA A 41 -2.90 5.89 -17.26
C ALA A 41 -4.42 6.05 -17.11
N GLY A 42 -4.98 5.75 -15.94
CA GLY A 42 -6.41 5.94 -15.67
C GLY A 42 -6.82 7.41 -15.69
N LEU A 43 -5.99 8.29 -15.13
CA LEU A 43 -6.21 9.74 -15.16
C LEU A 43 -6.06 10.31 -16.59
N LEU A 44 -5.13 9.81 -17.40
CA LEU A 44 -5.06 10.15 -18.82
C LEU A 44 -6.31 9.72 -19.58
N ALA A 45 -6.86 8.54 -19.27
CA ALA A 45 -8.12 8.07 -19.88
C ALA A 45 -9.30 8.99 -19.51
N ILE A 46 -9.44 9.37 -18.23
CA ILE A 46 -10.45 10.35 -17.77
C ILE A 46 -10.27 11.69 -18.49
N ARG A 47 -9.03 12.19 -18.59
CA ARG A 47 -8.73 13.46 -19.26
C ARG A 47 -9.10 13.43 -20.75
N ALA A 48 -8.77 12.33 -21.43
CA ALA A 48 -9.11 12.13 -22.83
C ALA A 48 -10.63 12.02 -23.04
N PHE A 49 -11.34 11.34 -22.13
CA PHE A 49 -12.80 11.26 -22.13
C PHE A 49 -13.47 12.64 -22.04
N HIS A 50 -13.07 13.49 -21.09
CA HIS A 50 -13.61 14.86 -21.00
C HIS A 50 -13.29 15.69 -22.24
N ARG A 51 -12.08 15.60 -22.78
CA ARG A 51 -11.69 16.30 -24.02
C ARG A 51 -12.54 15.88 -25.22
N ALA A 52 -12.79 14.59 -25.39
CA ALA A 52 -13.61 14.07 -26.47
C ALA A 52 -15.07 14.58 -26.42
N ARG A 53 -15.53 15.00 -25.23
CA ARG A 53 -16.85 15.60 -25.00
C ARG A 53 -16.85 17.13 -25.03
N GLY A 54 -15.74 17.77 -25.37
CA GLY A 54 -15.60 19.23 -25.35
C GLY A 54 -15.49 19.83 -23.94
N GLU A 55 -15.25 19.00 -22.91
CA GLU A 55 -15.19 19.40 -21.50
C GLU A 55 -13.75 19.57 -21.00
N ALA A 56 -12.83 20.04 -21.86
CA ALA A 56 -11.40 20.15 -21.53
C ALA A 56 -11.09 21.12 -20.36
N HIS A 57 -12.06 21.94 -19.95
CA HIS A 57 -11.99 22.84 -18.80
C HIS A 57 -12.16 22.11 -17.45
N ARG A 58 -12.59 20.84 -17.46
CA ARG A 58 -12.60 19.97 -16.27
C ARG A 58 -11.18 19.51 -15.98
N ASP A 59 -10.56 20.15 -15.00
CA ASP A 59 -9.17 19.94 -14.64
C ASP A 59 -8.95 19.77 -13.13
N VAL A 60 -10.00 19.68 -12.32
CA VAL A 60 -9.90 19.46 -10.88
C VAL A 60 -9.94 17.98 -10.54
N CYS A 61 -8.91 17.51 -9.84
CA CYS A 61 -8.87 16.18 -9.23
C CYS A 61 -8.97 16.31 -7.72
N LEU A 62 -10.07 15.81 -7.15
CA LEU A 62 -10.29 15.73 -5.71
C LEU A 62 -9.52 14.54 -5.14
N ILE A 63 -8.80 14.75 -4.03
CA ILE A 63 -8.00 13.70 -3.37
C ILE A 63 -8.20 13.79 -1.85
N PRO A 64 -8.72 12.75 -1.18
CA PRO A 64 -8.77 12.70 0.28
C PRO A 64 -7.39 12.85 0.91
N SER A 65 -7.30 13.52 2.07
CA SER A 65 -6.03 13.69 2.79
C SER A 65 -5.38 12.38 3.26
N SER A 66 -6.15 11.28 3.28
CA SER A 66 -5.67 9.94 3.61
C SER A 66 -5.06 9.18 2.42
N ALA A 67 -5.23 9.68 1.18
CA ALA A 67 -4.79 8.97 -0.01
C ALA A 67 -3.27 8.75 -0.05
N HIS A 68 -2.83 7.72 -0.78
CA HIS A 68 -1.42 7.47 -1.01
C HIS A 68 -0.75 8.64 -1.76
N GLY A 69 0.51 8.93 -1.45
CA GLY A 69 1.22 10.09 -2.02
C GLY A 69 1.37 10.03 -3.55
N THR A 70 1.31 8.84 -4.14
CA THR A 70 1.31 8.66 -5.60
C THR A 70 0.08 9.29 -6.25
N ASN A 71 -1.09 9.30 -5.61
CA ASN A 71 -2.33 9.81 -6.19
C ASN A 71 -2.17 11.29 -6.61
N ALA A 72 -1.66 12.11 -5.69
CA ALA A 72 -1.42 13.53 -5.97
C ALA A 72 -0.34 13.74 -7.04
N ALA A 73 0.76 12.97 -6.98
CA ALA A 73 1.82 13.05 -7.98
C ALA A 73 1.33 12.65 -9.39
N SER A 74 0.59 11.55 -9.51
CA SER A 74 -0.02 11.04 -10.73
C SER A 74 -1.03 12.03 -11.32
N ALA A 75 -1.85 12.67 -10.48
CA ALA A 75 -2.79 13.69 -10.91
C ALA A 75 -2.11 14.94 -11.48
N VAL A 76 -1.08 15.45 -10.81
CA VAL A 76 -0.27 16.57 -11.32
C VAL A 76 0.41 16.19 -12.63
N MET A 77 1.01 15.00 -12.71
CA MET A 77 1.67 14.50 -13.91
C MET A 77 0.70 14.34 -15.09
N ALA A 78 -0.54 13.91 -14.83
CA ALA A 78 -1.62 13.84 -15.82
C ALA A 78 -2.17 15.23 -16.21
N GLY A 79 -1.72 16.30 -15.57
CA GLY A 79 -2.09 17.69 -15.85
C GLY A 79 -3.37 18.17 -15.17
N PHE A 80 -3.75 17.56 -14.04
CA PHE A 80 -4.85 18.01 -13.19
C PHE A 80 -4.37 18.94 -12.08
N ARG A 81 -5.26 19.82 -11.63
CA ARG A 81 -5.13 20.61 -10.41
C ARG A 81 -5.68 19.81 -9.23
N VAL A 82 -4.81 19.47 -8.29
CA VAL A 82 -5.18 18.72 -7.08
C VAL A 82 -5.90 19.64 -6.09
N VAL A 83 -7.02 19.16 -5.55
CA VAL A 83 -7.75 19.79 -4.44
C VAL A 83 -7.95 18.73 -3.36
N VAL A 84 -7.45 19.02 -2.16
CA VAL A 84 -7.55 18.10 -1.03
C VAL A 84 -8.96 18.15 -0.43
N VAL A 85 -9.50 16.97 -0.14
CA VAL A 85 -10.73 16.77 0.65
C VAL A 85 -10.34 16.28 2.03
N GLY A 86 -10.89 16.87 3.08
CA GLY A 86 -10.62 16.47 4.46
C GLY A 86 -11.12 15.06 4.81
N CYS A 87 -10.65 14.55 5.95
CA CYS A 87 -11.17 13.36 6.60
C CYS A 87 -11.84 13.72 7.93
N ASP A 88 -12.87 12.96 8.32
CA ASP A 88 -13.51 13.10 9.63
C ASP A 88 -12.66 12.48 10.76
N ALA A 89 -13.14 12.59 12.00
CA ALA A 89 -12.44 12.04 13.18
C ALA A 89 -12.33 10.51 13.17
N GLY A 90 -13.18 9.82 12.40
CA GLY A 90 -13.11 8.37 12.17
C GLY A 90 -12.18 7.98 11.03
N GLY A 91 -11.54 8.96 10.38
CA GLY A 91 -10.64 8.74 9.25
C GLY A 91 -11.35 8.50 7.92
N ASN A 92 -12.67 8.70 7.83
CA ASN A 92 -13.42 8.57 6.58
C ASN A 92 -13.36 9.87 5.78
N VAL A 93 -13.73 9.84 4.50
CA VAL A 93 -13.86 11.08 3.71
C VAL A 93 -14.93 11.99 4.32
N ASP A 94 -14.59 13.26 4.58
CA ASP A 94 -15.54 14.25 5.08
C ASP A 94 -16.53 14.64 3.96
N LEU A 95 -17.75 14.13 4.05
CA LEU A 95 -18.81 14.39 3.08
C LEU A 95 -19.22 15.87 3.01
N ALA A 96 -19.15 16.60 4.13
CA ALA A 96 -19.47 18.02 4.15
C ALA A 96 -18.36 18.84 3.48
N ASP A 97 -17.09 18.46 3.67
CA ASP A 97 -15.99 19.07 2.93
C ASP A 97 -16.05 18.73 1.44
N LEU A 98 -16.35 17.48 1.10
CA LEU A 98 -16.58 17.06 -0.29
C LEU A 98 -17.64 17.93 -0.96
N ASP A 99 -18.81 18.13 -0.33
CA ASP A 99 -19.87 18.96 -0.88
C ASP A 99 -19.43 20.42 -1.11
N ARG A 100 -18.66 20.98 -0.17
CA ARG A 100 -18.06 22.32 -0.34
C ARG A 100 -17.09 22.35 -1.52
N LYS A 101 -16.17 21.38 -1.65
CA LYS A 101 -15.21 21.33 -2.76
C LYS A 101 -15.87 21.13 -4.11
N LEU A 102 -16.96 20.36 -4.17
CA LEU A 102 -17.77 20.19 -5.37
C LEU A 102 -18.43 21.51 -5.79
N ALA A 103 -18.97 22.28 -4.83
CA ALA A 103 -19.57 23.59 -5.09
C ALA A 103 -18.52 24.64 -5.50
N ASP A 104 -17.39 24.74 -4.79
CA ASP A 104 -16.29 25.69 -5.06
C ASP A 104 -15.66 25.49 -6.45
N HIS A 105 -15.84 24.31 -7.05
CA HIS A 105 -15.27 23.92 -8.33
C HIS A 105 -16.33 23.41 -9.32
N GLU A 106 -17.55 23.93 -9.22
CA GLU A 106 -18.65 23.61 -10.13
C GLU A 106 -18.22 23.75 -11.60
N GLY A 107 -18.60 22.77 -12.42
CA GLY A 107 -18.22 22.70 -13.84
C GLY A 107 -16.75 22.34 -14.11
N ARG A 108 -15.87 22.30 -13.10
CA ARG A 108 -14.44 21.98 -13.28
C ARG A 108 -14.01 20.63 -12.72
N ILE A 109 -14.88 19.94 -11.99
CA ILE A 109 -14.61 18.60 -11.46
C ILE A 109 -14.36 17.64 -12.62
N ALA A 110 -13.16 17.06 -12.66
CA ALA A 110 -12.77 16.03 -13.62
C ALA A 110 -12.75 14.65 -12.96
N ALA A 111 -12.15 14.55 -11.78
CA ALA A 111 -12.03 13.27 -11.09
C ALA A 111 -12.06 13.42 -9.57
N ILE A 112 -12.39 12.32 -8.89
CA ILE A 112 -11.94 12.03 -7.53
C ILE A 112 -11.03 10.80 -7.57
N MET A 113 -9.99 10.79 -6.73
CA MET A 113 -9.21 9.57 -6.46
C MET A 113 -9.53 9.07 -5.06
N LEU A 114 -10.14 7.89 -4.97
CA LEU A 114 -10.45 7.20 -3.72
C LEU A 114 -9.58 5.96 -3.56
N THR A 115 -9.46 5.42 -2.35
CA THR A 115 -8.88 4.10 -2.08
C THR A 115 -9.94 3.31 -1.31
N TYR A 116 -10.24 2.07 -1.72
CA TYR A 116 -11.24 1.24 -1.02
C TYR A 116 -10.80 -0.22 -0.86
N PRO A 117 -10.78 -0.78 0.37
CA PRO A 117 -10.95 -0.08 1.65
C PRO A 117 -9.91 1.03 1.82
N SER A 118 -10.18 2.02 2.66
CA SER A 118 -9.31 3.20 2.77
C SER A 118 -7.91 2.80 3.25
N THR A 119 -6.95 3.70 3.08
CA THR A 119 -5.58 3.54 3.61
C THR A 119 -5.53 3.47 5.13
N HIS A 120 -6.65 3.76 5.82
CA HIS A 120 -6.81 3.54 7.26
C HIS A 120 -7.17 2.10 7.61
N GLY A 121 -7.33 1.20 6.62
CA GLY A 121 -7.70 -0.19 6.85
C GLY A 121 -9.17 -0.38 7.23
N VAL A 122 -10.08 0.51 6.79
CA VAL A 122 -11.50 0.44 7.12
C VAL A 122 -12.41 0.45 5.89
N PHE A 123 -13.51 -0.29 5.97
CA PHE A 123 -14.58 -0.24 4.97
C PHE A 123 -15.46 0.98 5.23
N GLU A 124 -15.27 2.05 4.47
CA GLU A 124 -16.16 3.22 4.54
C GLU A 124 -17.58 2.87 4.08
N GLU A 125 -18.60 3.32 4.83
CA GLU A 125 -20.01 3.05 4.52
C GLU A 125 -20.58 3.98 3.42
N THR A 126 -19.83 5.01 3.04
CA THR A 126 -20.30 6.12 2.20
C THR A 126 -19.70 6.13 0.79
N VAL A 127 -18.87 5.14 0.42
CA VAL A 127 -18.13 5.13 -0.86
C VAL A 127 -19.05 5.29 -2.07
N THR A 128 -20.19 4.59 -2.11
CA THR A 128 -21.17 4.72 -3.21
C THR A 128 -21.78 6.12 -3.25
N THR A 129 -22.10 6.70 -2.10
CA THR A 129 -22.61 8.08 -2.01
C THR A 129 -21.57 9.09 -2.52
N ILE A 130 -20.29 8.89 -2.25
CA ILE A 130 -19.21 9.73 -2.79
C ILE A 130 -19.17 9.62 -4.31
N CYS A 131 -19.19 8.40 -4.86
CA CYS A 131 -19.23 8.17 -6.31
C CYS A 131 -20.40 8.92 -6.95
N GLU A 132 -21.62 8.76 -6.42
CA GLU A 132 -22.83 9.42 -6.93
C GLU A 132 -22.71 10.95 -6.92
N ARG A 133 -22.15 11.55 -5.86
CA ARG A 133 -21.98 13.01 -5.77
C ARG A 133 -21.00 13.52 -6.82
N VAL A 134 -19.88 12.83 -7.03
CA VAL A 134 -18.89 13.20 -8.05
C VAL A 134 -19.45 13.04 -9.45
N HIS A 135 -20.19 11.96 -9.71
CA HIS A 135 -20.89 11.76 -10.98
C HIS A 135 -21.92 12.86 -11.25
N ARG A 136 -22.70 13.27 -10.25
CA ARG A 136 -23.66 14.40 -10.37
C ARG A 136 -22.97 15.72 -10.71
N ALA A 137 -21.73 15.95 -10.23
CA ALA A 137 -20.92 17.11 -10.60
C ALA A 137 -20.26 16.99 -12.00
N GLY A 138 -20.47 15.87 -12.70
CA GLY A 138 -19.92 15.57 -14.01
C GLY A 138 -18.47 15.07 -13.99
N GLY A 139 -17.94 14.72 -12.82
CA GLY A 139 -16.62 14.11 -12.68
C GLY A 139 -16.63 12.59 -12.88
N GLN A 140 -15.44 11.99 -12.86
CA GLN A 140 -15.22 10.55 -12.89
C GLN A 140 -14.61 10.06 -11.56
N VAL A 141 -14.78 8.78 -11.26
CA VAL A 141 -14.27 8.16 -10.05
C VAL A 141 -13.11 7.24 -10.40
N TYR A 142 -11.91 7.67 -10.04
CA TYR A 142 -10.74 6.82 -9.97
C TYR A 142 -10.70 6.14 -8.60
N LEU A 143 -10.58 4.82 -8.58
CA LEU A 143 -10.44 4.07 -7.33
C LEU A 143 -9.11 3.30 -7.33
N ASP A 144 -8.23 3.64 -6.41
CA ASP A 144 -6.99 2.93 -6.15
C ASP A 144 -7.29 1.53 -5.62
N GLY A 145 -6.92 0.52 -6.41
CA GLY A 145 -7.16 -0.89 -6.13
C GLY A 145 -6.00 -1.60 -5.45
N ALA A 146 -5.05 -0.87 -4.85
CA ALA A 146 -3.97 -1.47 -4.06
C ALA A 146 -4.48 -2.36 -2.92
N ASN A 147 -5.67 -2.04 -2.37
CA ASN A 147 -6.29 -2.75 -1.25
C ASN A 147 -7.31 -3.81 -1.70
N LEU A 148 -7.24 -4.28 -2.96
CA LEU A 148 -8.19 -5.26 -3.52
C LEU A 148 -8.17 -6.61 -2.77
N ASN A 149 -7.10 -6.94 -2.03
CA ASN A 149 -7.03 -8.19 -1.27
C ASN A 149 -8.15 -8.32 -0.21
N ALA A 150 -8.70 -7.20 0.26
CA ALA A 150 -9.82 -7.16 1.19
C ALA A 150 -11.20 -7.39 0.54
N LEU A 151 -11.30 -7.52 -0.80
CA LEU A 151 -12.58 -7.46 -1.51
C LEU A 151 -12.85 -8.61 -2.49
N LEU A 152 -11.84 -9.40 -2.89
CA LEU A 152 -12.01 -10.42 -3.91
C LEU A 152 -13.12 -11.42 -3.51
N GLY A 153 -14.15 -11.50 -4.34
CA GLY A 153 -15.31 -12.35 -4.11
C GLY A 153 -16.37 -11.78 -3.16
N PHE A 154 -16.24 -10.53 -2.71
CA PHE A 154 -17.20 -9.83 -1.83
C PHE A 154 -17.77 -8.56 -2.44
N ALA A 155 -16.93 -7.74 -3.09
CA ALA A 155 -17.36 -6.54 -3.79
C ALA A 155 -16.53 -6.34 -5.06
N ARG A 156 -17.08 -5.56 -5.99
CA ARG A 156 -16.45 -5.23 -7.27
C ARG A 156 -16.44 -3.72 -7.42
N PHE A 157 -15.27 -3.12 -7.65
CA PHE A 157 -15.09 -1.67 -7.74
C PHE A 157 -16.08 -0.99 -8.69
N GLY A 158 -16.21 -1.54 -9.90
CA GLY A 158 -17.14 -1.00 -10.87
C GLY A 158 -18.57 -1.00 -10.33
N ALA A 159 -18.99 -2.05 -9.62
CA ALA A 159 -20.39 -2.25 -9.22
C ALA A 159 -20.91 -1.21 -8.22
N PHE A 160 -20.02 -0.55 -7.47
CA PHE A 160 -20.40 0.46 -6.48
C PHE A 160 -20.01 1.90 -6.87
N GLY A 161 -19.63 2.12 -8.14
CA GLY A 161 -19.55 3.45 -8.73
C GLY A 161 -18.17 3.91 -9.22
N ALA A 162 -17.13 3.06 -9.16
CA ALA A 162 -15.83 3.43 -9.73
C ALA A 162 -15.85 3.31 -11.26
N ASP A 163 -15.26 4.29 -11.95
CA ASP A 163 -15.15 4.32 -13.42
C ASP A 163 -13.87 3.68 -13.92
N VAL A 164 -12.79 3.81 -13.14
CA VAL A 164 -11.47 3.25 -13.45
C VAL A 164 -10.73 2.92 -12.16
N SER A 165 -9.99 1.81 -12.17
CA SER A 165 -9.03 1.46 -11.13
C SER A 165 -7.78 0.88 -11.72
N HIS A 166 -6.64 1.15 -11.09
CA HIS A 166 -5.52 0.22 -11.18
C HIS A 166 -5.66 -0.88 -10.14
N VAL A 167 -5.00 -2.02 -10.38
CA VAL A 167 -4.76 -3.03 -9.35
C VAL A 167 -3.28 -3.37 -9.30
N ASN A 168 -2.73 -3.70 -8.13
CA ASN A 168 -1.31 -4.07 -8.00
C ASN A 168 -1.15 -5.58 -8.11
N LEU A 169 -0.67 -6.07 -9.27
CA LEU A 169 -0.39 -7.50 -9.43
C LEU A 169 0.72 -8.00 -8.48
N HIS A 170 1.58 -7.09 -8.04
CA HIS A 170 2.69 -7.33 -7.12
C HIS A 170 2.31 -7.19 -5.64
N LYS A 171 1.03 -6.95 -5.36
CA LYS A 171 0.45 -7.06 -4.02
C LYS A 171 -0.55 -8.22 -4.02
N THR A 172 -1.75 -7.96 -4.53
CA THR A 172 -2.90 -8.88 -4.49
C THR A 172 -2.72 -10.15 -5.31
N PHE A 173 -1.92 -10.12 -6.39
CA PHE A 173 -1.83 -11.24 -7.35
C PHE A 173 -0.41 -11.81 -7.49
N CYS A 174 0.33 -11.80 -6.37
CA CYS A 174 1.52 -12.59 -6.10
C CYS A 174 2.78 -12.32 -6.96
N ILE A 175 2.83 -11.30 -7.81
CA ILE A 175 4.12 -10.91 -8.40
C ILE A 175 5.06 -10.52 -7.23
N PRO A 176 6.29 -11.06 -7.17
CA PRO A 176 7.17 -10.83 -6.03
C PRO A 176 7.59 -9.37 -5.91
N HIS A 177 7.69 -8.87 -4.68
CA HIS A 177 8.10 -7.50 -4.38
C HIS A 177 9.54 -7.17 -4.82
N GLY A 178 10.43 -8.17 -4.90
CA GLY A 178 11.76 -8.05 -5.49
C GLY A 178 12.71 -7.00 -4.89
N GLY A 179 12.45 -6.56 -3.64
CA GLY A 179 13.23 -5.48 -3.01
C GLY A 179 12.90 -4.07 -3.52
N GLY A 180 11.76 -3.89 -4.18
CA GLY A 180 11.32 -2.60 -4.75
C GLY A 180 10.83 -2.65 -6.19
N GLY A 181 10.56 -3.84 -6.73
CA GLY A 181 10.13 -4.08 -8.11
C GLY A 181 10.63 -5.45 -8.60
N PRO A 182 10.04 -6.01 -9.66
CA PRO A 182 9.14 -5.37 -10.62
C PRO A 182 7.67 -5.33 -10.18
N GLY A 183 6.91 -4.38 -10.75
CA GLY A 183 5.47 -4.31 -10.63
C GLY A 183 4.77 -4.46 -11.98
N VAL A 184 3.44 -4.63 -11.93
CA VAL A 184 2.49 -4.38 -13.02
C VAL A 184 1.24 -3.79 -12.38
N GLY A 185 0.72 -2.71 -12.96
CA GLY A 185 -0.45 -1.99 -12.47
C GLY A 185 -1.54 -1.90 -13.53
N PRO A 186 -2.14 -3.03 -13.95
CA PRO A 186 -3.17 -3.02 -14.98
C PRO A 186 -4.34 -2.13 -14.55
N ILE A 187 -4.93 -1.43 -15.52
CA ILE A 187 -6.11 -0.59 -15.29
C ILE A 187 -7.35 -1.26 -15.84
N GLY A 188 -8.38 -1.40 -15.01
CA GLY A 188 -9.73 -1.75 -15.43
C GLY A 188 -10.58 -0.50 -15.55
N VAL A 189 -11.42 -0.44 -16.59
CA VAL A 189 -12.26 0.72 -16.89
C VAL A 189 -13.68 0.32 -17.25
N ARG A 190 -14.63 1.20 -16.94
CA ARG A 190 -16.01 1.13 -17.45
C ARG A 190 -16.05 1.38 -18.95
N ALA A 191 -17.12 0.88 -19.59
CA ALA A 191 -17.26 0.87 -21.04
C ALA A 191 -17.04 2.23 -21.72
N HIS A 192 -17.47 3.35 -21.10
CA HIS A 192 -17.30 4.69 -21.65
C HIS A 192 -15.85 5.19 -21.63
N LEU A 193 -14.98 4.62 -20.80
CA LEU A 193 -13.55 4.91 -20.75
C LEU A 193 -12.71 3.95 -21.60
N ALA A 194 -13.25 2.82 -22.05
CA ALA A 194 -12.53 1.83 -22.85
C ALA A 194 -11.88 2.38 -24.13
N PRO A 195 -12.51 3.31 -24.90
CA PRO A 195 -11.86 3.94 -26.06
C PRO A 195 -10.64 4.79 -25.73
N PHE A 196 -10.42 5.12 -24.45
CA PHE A 196 -9.33 5.99 -23.99
C PHE A 196 -8.25 5.25 -23.21
N LEU A 197 -8.26 3.91 -23.23
CA LEU A 197 -7.16 3.11 -22.70
C LEU A 197 -5.84 3.41 -23.44
N PRO A 198 -4.67 3.26 -22.79
CA PRO A 198 -3.38 3.47 -23.42
C PRO A 198 -3.19 2.50 -24.60
N ASN A 199 -2.46 2.95 -25.63
CA ASN A 199 -2.19 2.19 -26.85
C ASN A 199 -0.68 2.19 -27.14
N HIS A 200 -0.23 1.63 -28.28
CA HIS A 200 1.19 1.58 -28.61
C HIS A 200 1.42 1.71 -30.13
N PRO A 201 2.38 2.54 -30.59
CA PRO A 201 2.56 2.81 -32.03
C PRO A 201 3.06 1.59 -32.82
N LEU A 202 3.75 0.65 -32.17
CA LEU A 202 4.30 -0.54 -32.84
C LEU A 202 3.34 -1.74 -32.86
N VAL A 203 2.27 -1.73 -32.05
CA VAL A 203 1.38 -2.90 -31.87
C VAL A 203 -0.05 -2.40 -31.71
N ALA A 204 -0.85 -2.55 -32.76
CA ALA A 204 -2.21 -2.03 -32.83
C ALA A 204 -3.15 -2.65 -31.78
N GLU A 205 -2.92 -3.90 -31.38
CA GLU A 205 -3.77 -4.59 -30.40
C GLU A 205 -3.37 -4.29 -28.95
N ALA A 206 -2.45 -3.34 -28.72
CA ALA A 206 -2.04 -2.90 -27.38
C ALA A 206 -2.98 -1.87 -26.76
N GLY A 207 -4.04 -1.47 -27.48
CA GLY A 207 -5.06 -0.54 -27.03
C GLY A 207 -5.80 0.11 -28.20
N PRO A 208 -6.87 0.89 -27.93
CA PRO A 208 -7.64 1.56 -28.97
C PRO A 208 -6.82 2.66 -29.67
N PRO A 209 -7.03 2.93 -30.97
CA PRO A 209 -6.31 3.98 -31.69
C PRO A 209 -6.61 5.39 -31.15
N THR A 210 -7.74 5.56 -30.46
CA THR A 210 -8.17 6.80 -29.78
C THR A 210 -7.54 7.01 -28.40
N GLY A 211 -6.72 6.06 -27.94
CA GLY A 211 -5.99 6.14 -26.68
C GLY A 211 -4.97 7.28 -26.61
N PRO A 212 -4.54 7.68 -25.40
CA PRO A 212 -3.65 8.83 -25.18
C PRO A 212 -2.19 8.61 -25.61
N GLY A 213 -1.85 7.45 -26.18
CA GLY A 213 -0.47 7.05 -26.46
C GLY A 213 0.07 6.00 -25.46
N PRO A 214 1.35 5.62 -25.62
CA PRO A 214 2.00 4.67 -24.72
C PRO A 214 2.35 5.29 -23.37
N VAL A 215 2.06 4.56 -22.29
CA VAL A 215 2.45 4.86 -20.89
C VAL A 215 3.58 3.96 -20.41
N SER A 216 4.08 3.08 -21.26
CA SER A 216 5.22 2.20 -20.99
C SER A 216 6.00 1.97 -22.29
N GLY A 217 7.30 1.69 -22.18
CA GLY A 217 8.16 1.51 -23.35
C GLY A 217 7.85 0.25 -24.18
N ALA A 218 7.09 -0.70 -23.63
CA ALA A 218 6.63 -1.90 -24.30
C ALA A 218 5.09 -1.95 -24.31
N PRO A 219 4.46 -2.55 -25.36
CA PRO A 219 3.01 -2.54 -25.55
C PRO A 219 2.19 -3.20 -24.44
N PHE A 220 2.81 -4.13 -23.69
CA PHE A 220 2.18 -4.85 -22.58
C PHE A 220 3.02 -4.76 -21.30
N GLY A 221 3.74 -3.66 -21.12
CA GLY A 221 4.57 -3.41 -19.92
C GLY A 221 5.63 -4.49 -19.71
N SER A 222 5.51 -5.25 -18.63
CA SER A 222 6.43 -6.30 -18.22
C SER A 222 5.82 -7.70 -18.43
N PRO A 223 5.66 -8.19 -19.67
CA PRO A 223 4.92 -9.42 -19.94
C PRO A 223 5.53 -10.67 -19.28
N GLY A 224 6.84 -10.68 -19.02
CA GLY A 224 7.55 -11.82 -18.44
C GLY A 224 7.12 -12.20 -17.03
N VAL A 225 6.49 -11.30 -16.26
CA VAL A 225 6.00 -11.57 -14.90
C VAL A 225 4.49 -11.83 -14.84
N LEU A 226 3.75 -11.58 -15.92
CA LEU A 226 2.30 -11.85 -15.99
C LEU A 226 1.91 -13.32 -15.74
N PRO A 227 2.72 -14.34 -16.13
CA PRO A 227 2.40 -15.73 -15.82
C PRO A 227 2.20 -16.02 -14.33
N ILE A 228 2.79 -15.23 -13.43
CA ILE A 228 2.65 -15.39 -11.97
C ILE A 228 1.21 -15.15 -11.55
N SER A 229 0.66 -13.97 -11.88
CA SER A 229 -0.73 -13.65 -11.57
C SER A 229 -1.72 -14.52 -12.35
N TRP A 230 -1.40 -14.87 -13.60
CA TRP A 230 -2.22 -15.82 -14.36
C TRP A 230 -2.32 -17.18 -13.66
N ALA A 231 -1.19 -17.72 -13.18
CA ALA A 231 -1.15 -19.00 -12.47
C ALA A 231 -1.88 -18.92 -11.14
N TYR A 232 -1.69 -17.86 -10.36
CA TYR A 232 -2.42 -17.64 -9.10
C TYR A 232 -3.94 -17.66 -9.33
N LEU A 233 -4.44 -16.84 -10.27
CA LEU A 233 -5.87 -16.79 -10.60
C LEU A 233 -6.40 -18.15 -11.07
N ARG A 234 -5.63 -18.85 -11.90
CA ARG A 234 -6.02 -20.15 -12.46
C ARG A 234 -6.07 -21.26 -11.41
N LEU A 235 -5.11 -21.29 -10.49
CA LEU A 235 -4.99 -22.33 -9.45
C LEU A 235 -5.95 -22.10 -8.29
N MET A 236 -6.13 -20.84 -7.88
CA MET A 236 -7.04 -20.49 -6.80
C MET A 236 -8.50 -20.67 -7.21
N GLY A 237 -8.83 -20.25 -8.43
CA GLY A 237 -10.22 -20.10 -8.87
C GLY A 237 -11.01 -19.15 -7.96
N PHE A 238 -12.29 -18.92 -8.28
CA PHE A 238 -13.10 -17.96 -7.50
C PHE A 238 -13.24 -18.35 -6.02
N GLY A 239 -13.44 -19.64 -5.72
CA GLY A 239 -13.57 -20.13 -4.35
C GLY A 239 -12.31 -19.93 -3.51
N GLY A 240 -11.13 -20.17 -4.10
CA GLY A 240 -9.84 -19.92 -3.45
C GLY A 240 -9.59 -18.44 -3.21
N LEU A 241 -9.84 -17.58 -4.21
CA LEU A 241 -9.70 -16.13 -4.08
C LEU A 241 -10.60 -15.56 -2.98
N ARG A 242 -11.87 -15.99 -2.93
CA ARG A 242 -12.79 -15.58 -1.87
C ARG A 242 -12.29 -16.01 -0.49
N ARG A 243 -11.76 -17.23 -0.36
CA ARG A 243 -11.20 -17.72 0.90
C ARG A 243 -9.95 -16.94 1.30
N ALA A 244 -9.07 -16.61 0.36
CA ALA A 244 -7.89 -15.77 0.62
C ALA A 244 -8.30 -14.43 1.25
N THR A 245 -9.25 -13.71 0.64
CA THR A 245 -9.78 -12.47 1.20
C THR A 245 -10.38 -12.65 2.61
N GLN A 246 -11.13 -13.72 2.85
CA GLN A 246 -11.68 -14.00 4.20
C GLN A 246 -10.57 -14.17 5.24
N VAL A 247 -9.50 -14.90 4.90
CA VAL A 247 -8.40 -15.15 5.83
C VAL A 247 -7.56 -13.89 6.03
N ALA A 248 -7.31 -13.09 4.98
CA ALA A 248 -6.61 -11.81 5.13
C ALA A 248 -7.34 -10.86 6.10
N VAL A 249 -8.66 -10.69 5.94
CA VAL A 249 -9.49 -9.89 6.86
C VAL A 249 -9.52 -10.50 8.26
N LEU A 250 -9.62 -11.82 8.38
CA LEU A 250 -9.60 -12.51 9.67
C LEU A 250 -8.27 -12.31 10.41
N ALA A 251 -7.14 -12.47 9.73
CA ALA A 251 -5.80 -12.33 10.30
C ALA A 251 -5.55 -10.90 10.80
N ALA A 252 -5.96 -9.89 10.03
CA ALA A 252 -5.84 -8.49 10.46
C ALA A 252 -6.70 -8.19 11.70
N ASN A 253 -7.94 -8.67 11.74
CA ASN A 253 -8.81 -8.51 12.90
C ASN A 253 -8.32 -9.31 14.12
N TYR A 254 -7.68 -10.46 13.90
CA TYR A 254 -7.02 -11.21 14.94
C TYR A 254 -5.89 -10.40 15.58
N LEU A 255 -4.98 -9.85 14.77
CA LEU A 255 -3.89 -8.99 15.26
C LEU A 255 -4.42 -7.75 15.98
N ALA A 256 -5.39 -7.03 15.37
CA ALA A 256 -6.02 -5.87 15.97
C ALA A 256 -6.61 -6.18 17.35
N ARG A 257 -7.38 -7.27 17.46
CA ARG A 257 -7.98 -7.71 18.74
C ARG A 257 -6.94 -8.16 19.76
N ARG A 258 -5.88 -8.84 19.32
CA ARG A 258 -4.81 -9.32 20.21
C ARG A 258 -3.87 -8.21 20.67
N LEU A 259 -3.84 -7.06 19.99
CA LEU A 259 -2.94 -5.95 20.32
C LEU A 259 -3.62 -4.72 20.91
N GLN A 260 -4.94 -4.55 20.77
CA GLN A 260 -5.68 -3.35 21.17
C GLN A 260 -5.42 -2.86 22.61
N ASP A 261 -5.22 -3.77 23.57
CA ASP A 261 -5.00 -3.41 24.98
C ASP A 261 -3.57 -2.91 25.24
N ALA A 262 -2.63 -3.29 24.37
CA ALA A 262 -1.24 -2.85 24.43
C ALA A 262 -0.99 -1.60 23.59
N TYR A 263 -1.64 -1.55 22.41
CA TYR A 263 -1.55 -0.50 21.41
C TYR A 263 -2.96 -0.21 20.87
N PRO A 264 -3.52 0.99 21.10
CA PRO A 264 -4.84 1.34 20.58
C PRO A 264 -4.91 1.16 19.06
N VAL A 265 -5.99 0.56 18.57
CA VAL A 265 -6.30 0.51 17.13
C VAL A 265 -6.92 1.84 16.74
N LEU A 266 -6.25 2.60 15.88
CA LEU A 266 -6.57 4.01 15.64
C LEU A 266 -7.92 4.20 14.94
N TYR A 267 -8.21 3.39 13.94
CA TYR A 267 -9.45 3.45 13.17
C TYR A 267 -10.10 2.07 13.10
N THR A 268 -11.42 2.05 13.22
CA THR A 268 -12.23 0.84 13.04
C THR A 268 -13.50 1.19 12.28
N GLY A 269 -13.98 0.25 11.48
CA GLY A 269 -15.28 0.35 10.82
C GLY A 269 -16.42 -0.13 11.73
N ARG A 270 -17.57 -0.39 11.10
CA ARG A 270 -18.77 -0.88 11.77
C ARG A 270 -18.48 -2.11 12.64
N GLY A 271 -18.94 -2.05 13.89
CA GLY A 271 -18.77 -3.15 14.86
C GLY A 271 -17.36 -3.27 15.45
N GLY A 272 -16.48 -2.29 15.22
CA GLY A 272 -15.11 -2.31 15.74
C GLY A 272 -14.16 -3.21 14.95
N PHE A 273 -14.50 -3.54 13.70
CA PHE A 273 -13.68 -4.38 12.82
C PHE A 273 -12.85 -3.55 11.85
N VAL A 274 -11.70 -4.09 11.47
CA VAL A 274 -10.84 -3.57 10.40
C VAL A 274 -11.01 -4.39 9.11
N ALA A 275 -10.42 -3.95 8.01
CA ALA A 275 -10.36 -4.67 6.74
C ALA A 275 -9.19 -5.69 6.77
N HIS A 276 -8.32 -5.70 5.76
CA HIS A 276 -7.13 -6.55 5.68
C HIS A 276 -5.90 -6.00 6.44
N GLU A 277 -5.99 -4.79 7.01
CA GLU A 277 -4.90 -4.14 7.71
C GLU A 277 -5.43 -3.29 8.87
N CYS A 278 -4.59 -2.97 9.86
CA CYS A 278 -4.95 -2.09 10.96
C CYS A 278 -3.82 -1.12 11.31
N ILE A 279 -4.18 0.05 11.86
CA ILE A 279 -3.21 1.03 12.37
C ILE A 279 -3.14 0.94 13.90
N LEU A 280 -1.94 0.71 14.42
CA LEU A 280 -1.61 0.75 15.83
C LEU A 280 -1.09 2.14 16.19
N ASP A 281 -1.74 2.81 17.15
CA ASP A 281 -1.36 4.13 17.61
C ASP A 281 -0.31 4.06 18.72
N LEU A 282 0.93 4.34 18.35
CA LEU A 282 2.07 4.33 19.27
C LEU A 282 2.41 5.73 19.79
N ARG A 283 1.80 6.79 19.26
CA ARG A 283 2.26 8.18 19.44
C ARG A 283 2.33 8.57 20.92
N GLU A 284 1.25 8.35 21.65
CA GLU A 284 1.17 8.66 23.08
C GLU A 284 2.04 7.73 23.94
N ILE A 285 2.15 6.47 23.54
CA ILE A 285 2.93 5.44 24.24
C ILE A 285 4.42 5.78 24.19
N THR A 286 4.94 6.06 22.98
CA THR A 286 6.36 6.38 22.82
C THR A 286 6.69 7.76 23.39
N ARG A 287 5.80 8.76 23.23
CA ARG A 287 6.00 10.11 23.75
C ARG A 287 6.19 10.13 25.27
N ARG A 288 5.39 9.37 26.03
CA ARG A 288 5.50 9.29 27.50
C ARG A 288 6.82 8.66 27.96
N ALA A 289 7.35 7.73 27.18
CA ALA A 289 8.63 7.08 27.45
C ALA A 289 9.85 7.85 26.93
N GLY A 290 9.66 8.99 26.26
CA GLY A 290 10.75 9.70 25.57
C GLY A 290 11.32 8.94 24.36
N LEU A 291 10.54 8.02 23.79
CA LEU A 291 10.91 7.18 22.65
C LEU A 291 10.20 7.64 21.37
N THR A 292 10.61 7.07 20.24
CA THR A 292 9.98 7.29 18.92
C THR A 292 9.50 5.96 18.33
N ILE A 293 8.73 6.05 17.24
CA ILE A 293 8.33 4.87 16.48
C ILE A 293 9.53 4.12 15.86
N ASP A 294 10.60 4.84 15.53
CA ASP A 294 11.81 4.23 14.98
C ASP A 294 12.45 3.28 16.00
N ASP A 295 12.40 3.60 17.29
CA ASP A 295 12.90 2.72 18.34
C ASP A 295 12.17 1.38 18.33
N VAL A 296 10.84 1.40 18.21
CA VAL A 296 10.02 0.19 18.12
C VAL A 296 10.28 -0.58 16.83
N ALA A 297 10.37 0.11 15.70
CA ALA A 297 10.62 -0.51 14.41
C ALA A 297 12.01 -1.17 14.32
N LYS A 298 13.04 -0.52 14.86
CA LYS A 298 14.38 -1.13 14.95
C LYS A 298 14.39 -2.27 15.95
N ARG A 299 13.67 -2.15 17.06
CA ARG A 299 13.59 -3.21 18.06
C ARG A 299 12.95 -4.48 17.53
N LEU A 300 11.94 -4.39 16.66
CA LEU A 300 11.34 -5.54 15.99
C LEU A 300 12.36 -6.42 15.24
N MET A 301 13.45 -5.84 14.73
CA MET A 301 14.52 -6.60 14.07
C MET A 301 15.20 -7.58 15.04
N ASP A 302 15.35 -7.20 16.31
CA ASP A 302 15.91 -8.08 17.34
C ASP A 302 14.95 -9.22 17.70
N TYR A 303 13.65 -9.00 17.48
CA TYR A 303 12.60 -10.00 17.57
C TYR A 303 12.40 -10.81 16.28
N GLY A 304 13.24 -10.57 15.26
CA GLY A 304 13.22 -11.31 13.99
C GLY A 304 12.16 -10.86 12.99
N PHE A 305 11.63 -9.65 13.14
CA PHE A 305 10.62 -9.08 12.24
C PHE A 305 11.15 -7.89 11.46
N HIS A 306 10.77 -7.80 10.20
CA HIS A 306 10.74 -6.52 9.51
C HIS A 306 9.63 -5.66 10.10
N ALA A 307 9.87 -4.36 10.27
CA ALA A 307 8.85 -3.46 10.78
C ALA A 307 7.65 -3.37 9.82
N PRO A 308 6.41 -3.23 10.33
CA PRO A 308 5.27 -2.85 9.51
C PRO A 308 5.46 -1.47 8.85
N THR A 309 4.52 -1.06 8.01
CA THR A 309 4.55 0.28 7.39
C THR A 309 4.57 1.35 8.48
N MET A 310 5.54 2.26 8.40
CA MET A 310 5.79 3.27 9.44
C MET A 310 5.32 4.65 8.99
N SER A 311 4.66 5.37 9.90
CA SER A 311 4.34 6.80 9.77
C SER A 311 3.49 7.18 8.54
N PHE A 312 2.81 6.19 7.93
CA PHE A 312 1.86 6.37 6.85
C PHE A 312 0.67 5.41 7.05
N PRO A 313 -0.57 5.86 6.83
CA PRO A 313 -0.98 7.23 6.46
C PRO A 313 -0.93 8.23 7.62
N VAL A 314 -0.74 7.78 8.87
CA VAL A 314 -0.66 8.65 10.05
C VAL A 314 0.76 8.70 10.61
N PRO A 315 1.40 9.88 10.69
CA PRO A 315 2.74 10.03 11.27
C PRO A 315 2.84 9.47 12.69
N GLY A 316 3.91 8.72 12.98
CA GLY A 316 4.15 8.15 14.31
C GLY A 316 3.31 6.91 14.66
N THR A 317 2.69 6.27 13.66
CA THR A 317 1.90 5.03 13.83
C THR A 317 2.46 3.88 12.99
N LEU A 318 2.10 2.64 13.34
CA LEU A 318 2.43 1.43 12.57
C LEU A 318 1.17 0.88 11.90
N MET A 319 1.22 0.66 10.58
CA MET A 319 0.16 -0.01 9.83
C MET A 319 0.58 -1.45 9.51
N VAL A 320 -0.26 -2.40 9.93
CA VAL A 320 0.04 -3.85 9.93
C VAL A 320 -0.94 -4.59 9.02
N GLU A 321 -0.40 -5.28 8.01
CA GLU A 321 -1.12 -6.15 7.08
C GLU A 321 -0.49 -7.56 7.12
N PRO A 322 -1.14 -8.58 7.71
CA PRO A 322 -0.57 -9.92 7.81
C PRO A 322 -0.74 -10.77 6.54
N THR A 323 -1.68 -10.41 5.66
CA THR A 323 -2.15 -11.24 4.54
C THR A 323 -2.77 -12.58 4.97
N GLU A 324 -3.25 -13.34 4.00
CA GLU A 324 -3.80 -14.68 4.20
C GLU A 324 -2.76 -15.80 4.25
N SER A 325 -1.51 -15.50 3.93
CA SER A 325 -0.46 -16.51 3.72
C SER A 325 0.31 -16.85 4.98
N GLU A 326 0.24 -16.00 6.01
CA GLU A 326 0.87 -16.25 7.30
C GLU A 326 -0.03 -17.11 8.19
N ASP A 327 0.57 -18.13 8.81
CA ASP A 327 -0.16 -19.01 9.72
C ASP A 327 -0.37 -18.37 11.10
N LEU A 328 -1.23 -19.00 11.91
CA LEU A 328 -1.56 -18.49 13.24
C LEU A 328 -0.33 -18.39 14.15
N ALA A 329 0.65 -19.29 14.00
CA ALA A 329 1.83 -19.29 14.84
C ALA A 329 2.73 -18.08 14.55
N GLU A 330 2.84 -17.66 13.28
CA GLU A 330 3.57 -16.45 12.93
C GLU A 330 2.85 -15.18 13.41
N LEU A 331 1.51 -15.15 13.31
CA LEU A 331 0.72 -14.04 13.88
C LEU A 331 0.91 -13.94 15.40
N ASP A 332 0.91 -15.07 16.11
CA ASP A 332 1.17 -15.11 17.55
C ASP A 332 2.59 -14.66 17.89
N ARG A 333 3.60 -15.05 17.11
CA ARG A 333 4.98 -14.55 17.29
C ARG A 333 5.06 -13.03 17.18
N PHE A 334 4.36 -12.44 16.20
CA PHE A 334 4.31 -10.98 16.06
C PHE A 334 3.57 -10.32 17.24
N VAL A 335 2.46 -10.90 17.70
CA VAL A 335 1.73 -10.43 18.88
C VAL A 335 2.61 -10.43 20.13
N ASP A 336 3.32 -11.53 20.36
CA ASP A 336 4.22 -11.68 21.51
C ASP A 336 5.38 -10.69 21.45
N ALA A 337 5.98 -10.48 20.27
CA ALA A 337 7.02 -9.49 20.06
C ALA A 337 6.52 -8.07 20.39
N MET A 338 5.37 -7.68 19.85
CA MET A 338 4.77 -6.37 20.11
C MET A 338 4.43 -6.19 21.60
N ARG A 339 3.85 -7.21 22.25
CA ARG A 339 3.54 -7.15 23.70
C ARG A 339 4.79 -7.07 24.58
N ALA A 340 5.85 -7.78 24.23
CA ALA A 340 7.13 -7.68 24.93
C ALA A 340 7.77 -6.30 24.75
N ILE A 341 7.73 -5.73 23.54
CA ILE A 341 8.13 -4.35 23.27
C ILE A 341 7.30 -3.36 24.09
N ARG A 342 5.99 -3.57 24.26
CA ARG A 342 5.14 -2.71 25.11
C ARG A 342 5.61 -2.70 26.56
N GLU A 343 6.02 -3.86 27.09
CA GLU A 343 6.58 -3.97 28.43
C GLU A 343 7.97 -3.31 28.50
N GLU A 344 8.82 -3.46 27.49
CA GLU A 344 10.10 -2.74 27.42
C GLU A 344 9.91 -1.22 27.48
N ILE A 345 8.91 -0.69 26.76
CA ILE A 345 8.52 0.73 26.84
C ILE A 345 8.08 1.07 28.27
N ALA A 346 7.25 0.23 28.90
CA ALA A 346 6.76 0.47 30.25
C ALA A 346 7.90 0.50 31.29
N ARG A 347 8.96 -0.28 31.10
CA ARG A 347 10.16 -0.24 31.97
C ARG A 347 10.91 1.09 31.86
N VAL A 348 10.97 1.67 30.66
CA VAL A 348 11.50 3.02 30.45
C VAL A 348 10.57 4.06 31.11
N GLU A 349 9.25 3.95 30.94
CA GLU A 349 8.27 4.85 31.60
C GLU A 349 8.38 4.82 33.13
N ARG A 350 8.68 3.66 33.73
CA ARG A 350 8.88 3.48 35.18
C ARG A 350 10.27 3.88 35.68
N GLY A 351 11.19 4.27 34.78
CA GLY A 351 12.56 4.64 35.13
C GLY A 351 13.47 3.46 35.50
N GLU A 352 13.08 2.22 35.21
CA GLU A 352 13.95 1.05 35.41
C GLU A 352 15.13 1.04 34.44
N TRP A 353 14.92 1.60 33.23
CA TRP A 353 15.95 1.81 32.24
C TRP A 353 16.05 3.30 31.87
N PRO A 354 17.27 3.85 31.73
CA PRO A 354 17.46 5.19 31.20
C PRO A 354 16.86 5.33 29.78
N VAL A 355 16.23 6.47 29.50
CA VAL A 355 15.65 6.79 28.17
C VAL A 355 16.70 6.74 27.05
N GLU A 356 17.95 7.10 27.38
CA GLU A 356 19.07 7.14 26.43
C GLU A 356 19.85 5.84 26.33
N ASP A 357 19.65 4.87 27.23
CA ASP A 357 20.38 3.60 27.22
C ASP A 357 19.48 2.42 27.63
N ASN A 358 18.81 1.85 26.64
CA ASN A 358 17.87 0.74 26.80
C ASN A 358 17.80 -0.07 25.49
N PRO A 359 17.16 -1.25 25.48
CA PRO A 359 17.11 -2.10 24.30
C PRO A 359 16.44 -1.42 23.09
N LEU A 360 15.43 -0.57 23.30
CA LEU A 360 14.70 0.12 22.24
C LEU A 360 15.57 1.19 21.56
N ARG A 361 16.28 1.98 22.35
CA ARG A 361 17.18 3.05 21.85
C ARG A 361 18.38 2.49 21.10
N ASN A 362 18.95 1.40 21.59
CA ASN A 362 20.18 0.82 21.04
C ASN A 362 19.92 -0.22 19.94
N ALA A 363 18.66 -0.58 19.69
CA ALA A 363 18.30 -1.45 18.58
C ALA A 363 18.63 -0.81 17.21
N PRO A 364 19.00 -1.62 16.20
CA PRO A 364 19.13 -3.07 16.25
C PRO A 364 20.50 -3.55 16.78
N HIS A 365 20.54 -4.75 17.37
CA HIS A 365 21.76 -5.32 17.96
C HIS A 365 22.47 -6.28 16.99
N THR A 366 23.66 -5.89 16.53
CA THR A 366 24.48 -6.70 15.63
C THR A 366 25.21 -7.82 16.36
N ALA A 367 25.69 -8.83 15.62
CA ALA A 367 26.55 -9.87 16.20
C ALA A 367 27.84 -9.29 16.80
N ALA A 368 28.43 -8.26 16.16
CA ALA A 368 29.65 -7.60 16.64
C ALA A 368 29.44 -6.90 17.99
N ALA A 369 28.25 -6.30 18.21
CA ALA A 369 27.92 -5.65 19.47
C ALA A 369 27.94 -6.61 20.69
N LEU A 370 27.84 -7.92 20.46
CA LEU A 370 27.82 -8.91 21.53
C LEU A 370 29.22 -9.28 22.07
N VAL A 371 30.26 -9.14 21.26
CA VAL A 371 31.60 -9.67 21.58
C VAL A 371 32.40 -8.70 22.46
N GLY A 372 32.11 -7.40 22.39
CA GLY A 372 32.81 -6.37 23.16
C GLY A 372 32.35 -6.23 24.61
N ASP A 373 32.94 -5.25 25.31
CA ASP A 373 32.49 -4.81 26.64
C ASP A 373 31.00 -4.46 26.63
N TRP A 374 30.28 -4.86 27.67
CA TRP A 374 28.84 -4.65 27.77
C TRP A 374 28.52 -3.73 28.95
N LYS A 375 28.34 -2.45 28.65
CA LYS A 375 28.10 -1.37 29.62
C LYS A 375 26.65 -0.86 29.56
N HIS A 376 25.71 -1.77 29.32
CA HIS A 376 24.28 -1.47 29.24
C HIS A 376 23.54 -1.97 30.50
N PRO A 377 22.44 -1.32 30.93
CA PRO A 377 21.64 -1.71 32.09
C PRO A 377 20.70 -2.91 31.82
N TYR A 378 20.88 -3.60 30.70
CA TYR A 378 20.14 -4.79 30.29
C TYR A 378 21.12 -5.87 29.81
N SER A 379 20.70 -7.12 29.75
CA SER A 379 21.59 -8.22 29.38
C SER A 379 21.74 -8.37 27.86
N ARG A 380 22.84 -9.01 27.42
CA ARG A 380 22.99 -9.46 26.03
C ARG A 380 21.85 -10.38 25.59
N GLN A 381 21.34 -11.23 26.49
CA GLN A 381 20.19 -12.08 26.20
C GLN A 381 18.95 -11.25 25.90
N THR A 382 18.66 -10.23 26.70
CA THR A 382 17.58 -9.26 26.43
C THR A 382 17.78 -8.57 25.08
N ALA A 383 19.01 -8.23 24.72
CA ALA A 383 19.31 -7.59 23.45
C ALA A 383 18.95 -8.45 22.23
N VAL A 384 19.39 -9.71 22.19
CA VAL A 384 19.32 -10.54 20.97
C VAL A 384 18.37 -11.74 21.01
N PHE A 385 17.96 -12.20 22.19
CA PHE A 385 16.99 -13.28 22.41
C PHE A 385 15.91 -12.85 23.40
N PRO A 386 15.12 -11.80 23.08
CA PRO A 386 14.16 -11.22 24.03
C PRO A 386 12.98 -12.14 24.37
N LEU A 387 12.66 -13.12 23.51
CA LEU A 387 11.68 -14.17 23.82
C LEU A 387 12.33 -15.56 23.77
N PRO A 388 11.89 -16.50 24.63
CA PRO A 388 12.35 -17.89 24.58
C PRO A 388 12.06 -18.58 23.23
N THR A 389 11.00 -18.16 22.53
CA THR A 389 10.53 -18.73 21.27
C THR A 389 11.39 -18.35 20.05
N LEU A 390 12.28 -17.36 20.17
CA LEU A 390 13.18 -16.90 19.11
C LEU A 390 14.37 -17.86 18.81
N GLY A 391 14.41 -19.03 19.46
CA GLY A 391 15.49 -20.00 19.33
C GLY A 391 15.57 -20.70 17.97
N ARG A 392 16.81 -21.08 17.60
CA ARG A 392 17.27 -21.77 16.36
C ARG A 392 17.22 -20.99 15.03
N GLY A 393 16.39 -19.96 14.87
CA GLY A 393 16.22 -19.21 13.61
C GLY A 393 16.66 -17.73 13.64
N LYS A 394 17.69 -17.37 14.42
CA LYS A 394 18.06 -15.97 14.63
C LYS A 394 18.60 -15.31 13.35
N TYR A 395 17.92 -14.24 12.92
CA TYR A 395 18.48 -13.27 11.99
C TYR A 395 19.27 -12.20 12.77
N PHE A 396 20.52 -11.97 12.38
CA PHE A 396 21.33 -10.88 12.92
C PHE A 396 21.27 -9.66 12.00
N PRO A 397 20.85 -8.49 12.49
CA PRO A 397 21.00 -7.23 11.79
C PRO A 397 22.48 -7.02 11.38
N PRO A 398 22.77 -6.78 10.09
CA PRO A 398 24.15 -6.70 9.60
C PRO A 398 24.87 -5.42 10.03
N VAL A 399 24.12 -4.36 10.35
CA VAL A 399 24.63 -3.07 10.80
C VAL A 399 23.80 -2.55 11.97
N ALA A 400 24.41 -1.67 12.76
CA ALA A 400 23.70 -0.93 13.82
C ALA A 400 22.74 0.10 13.20
N ARG A 401 22.09 0.90 14.06
CA ARG A 401 21.15 1.93 13.61
C ARG A 401 21.80 2.90 12.63
N ILE A 402 21.14 3.13 11.50
CA ILE A 402 21.60 4.03 10.43
C ILE A 402 21.43 5.48 10.87
N ASP A 403 22.44 6.31 10.61
CA ASP A 403 22.37 7.77 10.73
C ASP A 403 21.94 8.38 9.38
N GLY A 404 20.64 8.59 9.22
CA GLY A 404 20.07 9.13 7.98
C GLY A 404 20.52 10.57 7.69
N ALA A 405 20.55 11.42 8.72
CA ALA A 405 20.90 12.84 8.55
C ALA A 405 22.35 13.03 8.09
N ARG A 406 23.27 12.19 8.56
CA ARG A 406 24.66 12.21 8.07
C ARG A 406 24.75 11.79 6.61
N GLY A 407 23.99 10.78 6.18
CA GLY A 407 23.96 10.32 4.79
C GLY A 407 23.53 11.44 3.84
N ASP A 408 22.43 12.12 4.14
CA ASP A 408 21.91 13.22 3.32
C ASP A 408 22.89 14.41 3.22
N ARG A 409 23.63 14.70 4.31
CA ARG A 409 24.64 15.77 4.34
C ARG A 409 25.95 15.40 3.63
N ASN A 410 26.22 14.11 3.45
CA ASN A 410 27.48 13.60 2.89
C ASN A 410 27.17 12.60 1.77
N LEU A 411 26.50 13.08 0.73
CA LEU A 411 25.95 12.23 -0.33
C LEU A 411 27.06 11.51 -1.12
N ILE A 412 27.14 10.19 -0.94
CA ILE A 412 28.01 9.29 -1.70
C ILE A 412 27.13 8.21 -2.32
N CYS A 413 26.89 8.30 -3.63
CA CYS A 413 26.01 7.39 -4.38
C CYS A 413 26.79 6.37 -5.26
N SER A 414 28.11 6.25 -5.06
CA SER A 414 28.96 5.27 -5.72
C SER A 414 29.76 4.49 -4.68
N CYS A 415 30.34 3.35 -5.08
CA CYS A 415 31.25 2.63 -4.21
C CYS A 415 32.40 3.57 -3.78
N PRO A 416 32.72 3.66 -2.47
CA PRO A 416 33.89 4.41 -2.04
C PRO A 416 35.18 3.80 -2.62
N PRO A 417 36.29 4.57 -2.67
CA PRO A 417 37.58 4.06 -3.12
C PRO A 417 38.00 2.80 -2.35
N LEU A 418 38.80 1.92 -2.98
CA LEU A 418 39.30 0.70 -2.32
C LEU A 418 40.06 0.98 -1.02
N ASP A 419 40.79 2.10 -0.97
CA ASP A 419 41.51 2.55 0.22
C ASP A 419 40.59 2.79 1.44
N ALA A 420 39.30 3.07 1.22
CA ALA A 420 38.32 3.21 2.29
C ALA A 420 37.89 1.86 2.93
N TYR A 421 38.32 0.73 2.37
CA TYR A 421 38.10 -0.62 2.90
C TYR A 421 39.36 -1.26 3.48
N ALA A 422 40.50 -0.53 3.50
CA ALA A 422 41.80 -1.08 3.87
C ALA A 422 42.07 -1.15 5.39
N ASP A 423 41.04 -0.92 6.22
CA ASP A 423 41.12 -0.95 7.68
C ASP A 423 40.71 -2.31 8.29
#